data_AF-A0A1Z4JJU9-F1
#
_entry.id   AF-A0A1Z4JJU9-F1
#
_cell.length_a   1.000
_cell.length_b   1.000
_cell.length_c   1.000
_cell.angle_alpha   90.00
_cell.angle_beta   90.00
_cell.angle_gamma   90.00
#
_symmetry.space_group_name_H-M   'P 1'
#
loop_
_entity.id
_entity.type
_entity.pdbx_description
1 polymer ?
#
loop_
_entity_poly.entity_id
_entity_poly.type
_entity_poly.pdbx_seq_one_letter_code
_entity_poly.pdbx_strand_id
1 'polypeptide(L)'
;MKFANAFRDTMFRFKLTGLEIAEKTGLTTTQISHFRNGIKNPRIDSVEKILEVFTQEQREYMLNLVAKAYKDETIASEAAKEEE
;
A
#
# COMPACT_ATOMS: atom_id res chain seq x y z
N MET A 1 1.84 8.56 -2.28
CA MET A 1 1.77 7.35 -3.14
C MET A 1 0.65 6.45 -2.64
N LYS A 2 -0.28 6.05 -3.53
CA LYS A 2 -1.48 5.25 -3.17
C LYS A 2 -1.12 3.92 -2.47
N PHE A 3 -0.13 3.19 -3.00
CA PHE A 3 0.35 1.94 -2.40
C PHE A 3 0.99 2.10 -1.01
N ALA A 4 1.75 3.17 -0.74
CA ALA A 4 2.31 3.43 0.60
C ALA A 4 1.23 3.64 1.65
N ASN A 5 0.20 4.43 1.30
CA ASN A 5 -0.91 4.70 2.19
C ASN A 5 -1.71 3.42 2.46
N ALA A 6 -2.07 2.68 1.40
CA ALA A 6 -2.76 1.39 1.54
C ALA A 6 -1.97 0.38 2.39
N PHE A 7 -0.66 0.28 2.16
CA PHE A 7 0.21 -0.60 2.95
C PHE A 7 0.23 -0.20 4.42
N ARG A 8 0.41 1.09 4.72
CA ARG A 8 0.42 1.61 6.09
C ARG A 8 -0.90 1.35 6.82
N ASP A 9 -2.02 1.58 6.15
CA ASP A 9 -3.35 1.38 6.71
C ASP A 9 -3.64 -0.10 6.96
N THR A 10 -3.17 -0.96 6.06
CA THR A 10 -3.24 -2.42 6.22
C THR A 10 -2.42 -2.84 7.44
N MET A 11 -1.18 -2.37 7.57
CA MET A 11 -0.35 -2.67 8.74
C MET A 11 -1.00 -2.21 10.05
N PHE A 12 -1.58 -1.01 10.06
CA PHE A 12 -2.27 -0.47 11.24
C PHE A 12 -3.50 -1.30 11.61
N ARG A 13 -4.36 -1.63 10.64
CA ARG A 13 -5.59 -2.41 10.85
C ARG A 13 -5.31 -3.80 11.40
N PHE A 14 -4.32 -4.49 10.82
CA PHE A 14 -3.98 -5.86 11.18
C PHE A 14 -2.86 -5.97 12.23
N LYS A 15 -2.45 -4.84 12.83
CA LYS A 15 -1.41 -4.76 13.86
C LYS A 15 -0.08 -5.40 13.45
N LEU A 16 0.28 -5.26 12.17
CA LEU A 16 1.52 -5.79 11.61
C LEU A 16 2.67 -4.82 11.87
N THR A 17 3.84 -5.35 12.22
CA THR A 17 5.06 -4.55 12.38
C THR A 17 5.93 -4.61 11.12
N GLY A 18 6.75 -3.58 10.92
CA GLY A 18 7.67 -3.55 9.78
C GLY A 18 8.75 -4.63 9.85
N LEU A 19 9.10 -5.06 11.08
CA LEU A 19 10.05 -6.14 11.32
C LEU A 19 9.49 -7.49 10.86
N GLU A 20 8.26 -7.82 11.26
CA GLU A 20 7.61 -9.07 10.85
C GLU A 20 7.49 -9.18 9.31
N ILE A 21 7.17 -8.07 8.64
CA ILE A 21 7.09 -8.07 7.18
C ILE A 21 8.47 -8.20 6.55
N ALA A 22 9.48 -7.50 7.08
CA ALA A 22 10.86 -7.62 6.61
C ALA A 22 11.36 -9.08 6.70
N GLU A 23 11.14 -9.73 7.85
CA GLU A 23 11.54 -11.13 8.07
C GLU A 23 10.83 -12.09 7.12
N LYS A 24 9.52 -11.96 6.93
CA LYS A 24 8.75 -12.84 6.05
C LYS A 24 9.07 -12.64 4.56
N THR A 25 9.36 -11.41 4.15
CA THR A 25 9.60 -11.06 2.74
C THR A 25 11.07 -11.18 2.33
N GLY A 26 11.99 -11.27 3.30
CA GLY A 26 13.43 -11.14 3.07
C GLY A 26 13.86 -9.73 2.65
N LEU A 27 12.99 -8.72 2.78
CA LEU A 27 13.33 -7.32 2.55
C LEU A 27 13.95 -6.72 3.81
N THR A 28 14.78 -5.69 3.64
CA THR A 28 15.34 -4.98 4.79
C THR A 28 14.27 -4.12 5.48
N THR A 29 14.41 -3.91 6.79
CA THR A 29 13.54 -3.00 7.56
C THR A 29 13.55 -1.57 6.99
N THR A 30 14.68 -1.13 6.42
CA THR A 30 14.80 0.13 5.68
C THR A 30 13.94 0.15 4.42
N GLN A 31 13.91 -0.92 3.63
CA GLN A 31 13.04 -1.01 2.45
C GLN A 31 11.56 -0.94 2.85
N ILE A 32 11.17 -1.67 3.90
CA ILE A 32 9.80 -1.62 4.43
C ILE A 32 9.44 -0.21 4.93
N SER A 33 10.36 0.46 5.64
CA SER A 33 10.17 1.83 6.12
C SER A 33 10.03 2.83 4.96
N HIS A 34 10.91 2.75 3.95
CA HIS A 34 10.83 3.60 2.76
C HIS A 34 9.53 3.41 2.01
N PHE A 35 9.07 2.16 1.88
CA PHE A 35 7.80 1.85 1.24
C PHE A 35 6.62 2.41 2.05
N ARG A 36 6.56 2.13 3.36
CA ARG A 36 5.51 2.61 4.27
C ARG A 36 5.40 4.13 4.29
N ASN A 37 6.53 4.84 4.21
CA ASN A 37 6.55 6.30 4.25
C ASN A 37 6.42 6.94 2.86
N GLY A 38 6.40 6.14 1.79
CA GLY A 38 6.33 6.64 0.42
C GLY A 38 7.56 7.42 -0.02
N ILE A 39 8.71 7.20 0.62
CA ILE A 39 9.99 7.86 0.33
C ILE A 39 10.53 7.40 -1.02
N LYS A 40 10.34 6.12 -1.35
CA LYS A 40 10.70 5.54 -2.65
C LYS A 40 9.53 4.81 -3.25
N ASN A 41 9.41 4.87 -4.58
CA ASN A 41 8.49 4.02 -5.31
C ASN A 41 8.95 2.57 -5.14
N PRO A 42 8.09 1.65 -4.67
CA PRO A 42 8.48 0.26 -4.53
C PRO A 42 8.69 -0.32 -5.93
N ARG A 43 9.63 -1.24 -6.03
CA ARG A 43 9.73 -2.09 -7.20
C ARG A 43 8.60 -3.12 -7.17
N ILE A 44 8.19 -3.58 -8.35
CA ILE A 44 7.09 -4.55 -8.49
C ILE A 44 7.40 -5.83 -7.70
N ASP A 45 8.63 -6.33 -7.78
CA ASP A 45 9.12 -7.49 -7.03
C ASP A 45 8.92 -7.37 -5.50
N SER A 46 9.08 -6.17 -4.97
CA SER A 46 8.95 -5.88 -3.54
C SER A 46 7.48 -5.84 -3.12
N VAL A 47 6.60 -5.32 -3.99
CA VAL A 47 5.16 -5.32 -3.76
C VAL A 47 4.63 -6.76 -3.80
N GLU A 48 5.06 -7.55 -4.79
CA GLU A 48 4.67 -8.96 -4.94
C GLU A 48 5.03 -9.76 -3.69
N LYS A 49 6.28 -9.68 -3.22
CA LYS A 49 6.73 -10.34 -1.98
C LYS A 49 5.89 -9.95 -0.76
N ILE A 50 5.55 -8.67 -0.62
CA ILE A 50 4.70 -8.19 0.49
C ILE A 50 3.30 -8.80 0.39
N LEU A 51 2.71 -8.82 -0.81
CA LEU A 51 1.39 -9.39 -1.02
C LEU A 51 1.41 -10.91 -0.78
N GLU A 52 2.47 -11.62 -1.16
CA GLU A 52 2.62 -13.06 -0.95
C GLU A 52 2.58 -13.45 0.53
N VAL A 53 3.23 -12.68 1.40
CA VAL A 53 3.28 -12.98 2.85
C VAL A 53 2.04 -12.52 3.61
N PHE A 54 1.21 -11.68 2.98
CA PHE A 54 -0.07 -11.27 3.54
C PHE A 54 -1.09 -12.41 3.47
N THR A 55 -1.91 -12.50 4.51
CA THR A 55 -3.11 -13.34 4.46
C THR A 55 -4.04 -12.87 3.33
N GLN A 56 -4.96 -13.72 2.91
CA GLN A 56 -5.94 -13.37 1.89
C GLN A 56 -6.69 -12.07 2.26
N GLU A 57 -7.18 -11.96 3.50
CA GLU A 57 -7.89 -10.78 3.99
C GLU A 57 -7.02 -9.52 3.96
N GLN A 58 -5.77 -9.60 4.41
CA GLN A 58 -4.83 -8.47 4.40
C GLN A 58 -4.54 -7.97 2.97
N ARG A 59 -4.37 -8.92 2.04
CA ARG A 59 -4.09 -8.66 0.63
C ARG A 59 -5.29 -7.99 -0.04
N GLU A 60 -6.48 -8.53 0.13
CA GLU A 60 -7.73 -7.96 -0.40
C GLU A 60 -7.97 -6.57 0.15
N TYR A 61 -7.79 -6.37 1.47
CA TYR A 61 -7.94 -5.06 2.09
C TYR A 61 -7.00 -4.02 1.47
N MET A 62 -5.70 -4.35 1.36
CA MET A 62 -4.72 -3.44 0.76
C MET A 62 -5.07 -3.08 -0.69
N LEU A 63 -5.41 -4.06 -1.52
CA LEU A 63 -5.72 -3.83 -2.93
C LEU A 63 -7.01 -3.03 -3.11
N ASN A 64 -8.01 -3.26 -2.26
CA ASN A 64 -9.24 -2.46 -2.25
C ASN A 64 -8.98 -0.99 -1.87
N LEU A 65 -8.09 -0.73 -0.91
CA LEU A 65 -7.69 0.64 -0.58
C LEU A 65 -7.01 1.34 -1.77
N VAL A 66 -6.16 0.62 -2.51
CA VAL A 66 -5.53 1.16 -3.72
C VAL A 66 -6.59 1.49 -4.77
N ALA A 67 -7.49 0.56 -5.06
CA ALA A 67 -8.57 0.76 -6.04
C ALA A 67 -9.47 1.95 -5.67
N LYS A 68 -9.85 2.05 -4.38
CA LYS A 68 -10.63 3.19 -3.87
C LYS A 68 -9.90 4.52 -4.08
N ALA A 69 -8.61 4.58 -3.78
CA ALA A 69 -7.83 5.80 -3.94
C ALA A 69 -7.74 6.28 -5.41
N TYR A 70 -7.86 5.38 -6.40
CA TYR A 70 -7.99 5.77 -7.81
C TYR A 70 -9.40 6.27 -8.13
N LYS A 71 -10.44 5.58 -7.63
CA LYS A 71 -11.83 6.00 -7.84
C LYS A 71 -12.09 7.41 -7.29
N ASP A 72 -11.62 7.68 -6.08
CA ASP A 72 -11.79 8.98 -5.43
C ASP A 72 -11.08 10.11 -6.20
N GLU A 73 -9.93 9.82 -6.80
CA GLU A 73 -9.19 10.77 -7.65
C GLU A 73 -9.92 11.03 -8.98
N THR A 74 -10.48 9.98 -9.60
CA THR A 74 -11.28 10.12 -10.83
C THR A 74 -12.50 11.02 -10.59
N ILE A 75 -13.26 10.75 -9.52
CA ILE A 75 -14.45 11.55 -9.17
C ILE A 75 -14.06 13.01 -8.91
N ALA A 76 -12.98 13.26 -8.18
CA ALA A 76 -12.50 14.62 -7.92
C ALA A 76 -12.11 15.36 -9.21
N SER A 77 -11.51 14.66 -10.17
CA SER A 77 -11.13 15.25 -11.46
C SER A 77 -12.32 15.55 -12.38
N GLU A 78 -13.41 14.79 -12.25
CA GLU A 78 -14.65 14.99 -13.03
C GLU A 78 -15.44 16.17 -12.48
N ALA A 79 -15.60 16.25 -11.15
CA ALA A 79 -16.27 17.38 -10.49
C ALA A 79 -15.59 18.72 -10.77
N ALA A 80 -14.25 18.76 -10.83
CA ALA A 80 -13.50 19.98 -11.11
C ALA A 80 -13.65 20.49 -12.56
N LYS A 81 -14.11 19.64 -13.51
CA LYS A 81 -14.34 20.03 -14.91
C LYS A 81 -15.75 20.54 -15.18
N GLU A 82 -16.71 20.25 -14.30
CA GLU A 82 -18.08 20.73 -14.42
C GLU A 82 -18.27 22.14 -13.83
N GLU A 83 -17.27 22.64 -13.07
CA GLU A 83 -17.27 23.97 -12.46
C GLU A 83 -16.50 25.04 -13.29
N GLU A 84 -15.92 24.68 -14.44
CA GLU A 84 -15.22 25.57 -15.39
C GLU A 84 -16.02 25.78 -16.68
#